data_AF-A0A284SAY4-F1
#
_entry.id   AF-A0A284SAY4-F1
#
_cell.length_a   1.000
_cell.length_b   1.000
_cell.length_c   1.000
_cell.angle_alpha   90.00
_cell.angle_beta   90.00
_cell.angle_gamma   90.00
#
_symmetry.space_group_name_H-M   'P 1'
#
loop_
_entity.id
_entity.type
_entity.pdbx_description
1 polymer ?
#
loop_
_entity_poly.entity_id
_entity_poly.type
_entity_poly.pdbx_seq_one_letter_code
_entity_poly.pdbx_strand_id
1 'polypeptide(L)'
;MSNLKALFQPLQLGPITLKNRIFMSAMTRNGSVPTNVPNGINVEYYQQRAAGGAGLIVMESILIVQQGSQWQNAPGIWSEEQEGGAIFAQLWHFGRLSHPNAPKQIASGQPVYAPSAIVARGGQFRFLAGQPGYITPTAIADPHTLLSQDPRHVRGGSVQNRAWFALEVVKIAADIWGADRVGIKLNPVAGYNDVGYGHDFKCQEVYTLADQWNRMPLQETLDTFRYLISELDNLGIAYVALVRYAESLDPVIDGARRRTKHDVLSRYAPLVKNPATRVFANASFMGKEASRYVEDGEVDGVFFGILWVANPDFMKRLEKGESLEENNNFMTLTGYGGLESDERQGYVNYPAAMF
;
A
#
# COMPACT_ATOMS: atom_id res chain seq x y z
N MET A 1 -14.54 28.93 -6.72
CA MET A 1 -13.34 28.25 -7.27
C MET A 1 -12.09 28.36 -6.37
N SER A 2 -12.14 28.94 -5.15
CA SER A 2 -10.96 29.12 -4.29
C SER A 2 -10.49 27.89 -3.48
N ASN A 3 -11.23 26.76 -3.48
CA ASN A 3 -11.04 25.69 -2.49
C ASN A 3 -10.21 24.48 -2.97
N LEU A 4 -9.53 24.56 -4.12
CA LEU A 4 -8.69 23.46 -4.65
C LEU A 4 -7.31 23.93 -5.14
N LYS A 5 -7.01 25.23 -5.05
CA LYS A 5 -5.82 25.82 -5.67
C LYS A 5 -4.52 25.17 -5.22
N ALA A 6 -4.44 24.81 -3.94
CA ALA A 6 -3.28 24.16 -3.34
C ALA A 6 -2.98 22.81 -4.01
N LEU A 7 -4.01 22.02 -4.35
CA LEU A 7 -3.83 20.73 -5.02
C LEU A 7 -3.25 20.84 -6.42
N PHE A 8 -3.50 21.94 -7.13
CA PHE A 8 -3.02 22.14 -8.50
C PHE A 8 -1.63 22.78 -8.59
N GLN A 9 -1.00 23.10 -7.45
CA GLN A 9 0.36 23.63 -7.47
C GLN A 9 1.39 22.52 -7.74
N PRO A 10 2.45 22.80 -8.50
CA PRO A 10 3.56 21.88 -8.66
C PRO A 10 4.23 21.50 -7.32
N LEU A 11 4.91 20.36 -7.31
CA LEU A 11 5.68 19.87 -6.16
C LEU A 11 7.00 19.26 -6.63
N GLN A 12 8.12 19.69 -6.05
CA GLN A 12 9.41 19.02 -6.25
C GLN A 12 9.48 17.73 -5.41
N LEU A 13 9.72 16.60 -6.08
CA LEU A 13 9.93 15.28 -5.46
C LEU A 13 11.25 14.70 -5.97
N GLY A 14 12.30 14.77 -5.15
CA GLY A 14 13.64 14.35 -5.55
C GLY A 14 14.08 15.02 -6.86
N PRO A 15 14.42 14.27 -7.93
CA PRO A 15 14.88 14.82 -9.20
C PRO A 15 13.73 15.22 -10.15
N ILE A 16 12.47 15.01 -9.78
CA ILE A 16 11.31 15.28 -10.66
C ILE A 16 10.41 16.38 -10.08
N THR A 17 9.86 17.21 -10.97
CA THR A 17 8.82 18.18 -10.60
C THR A 17 7.46 17.60 -10.99
N LEU A 18 6.61 17.31 -10.00
CA LEU A 18 5.24 16.89 -10.20
C LEU A 18 4.38 18.09 -10.59
N LYS A 19 3.49 17.93 -11.55
CA LYS A 19 2.63 19.01 -12.07
C LYS A 19 1.52 19.46 -11.11
N ASN A 20 1.13 18.61 -10.17
CA ASN A 20 0.12 18.88 -9.14
C ASN A 20 0.29 17.90 -7.97
N ARG A 21 -0.51 18.04 -6.92
CA ARG A 21 -0.46 17.28 -5.66
C ARG A 21 -1.58 16.22 -5.56
N ILE A 22 -2.14 15.81 -6.71
CA ILE A 22 -3.23 14.83 -6.83
C ILE A 22 -2.64 13.55 -7.43
N PHE A 23 -2.47 12.53 -6.59
CA PHE A 23 -1.72 11.33 -6.96
C PHE A 23 -2.61 10.11 -7.09
N MET A 24 -2.22 9.18 -7.97
CA MET A 24 -2.83 7.87 -8.09
C MET A 24 -2.14 6.89 -7.13
N SER A 25 -2.91 6.36 -6.17
CA SER A 25 -2.46 5.31 -5.27
C SER A 25 -2.23 4.02 -6.05
N ALA A 26 -1.29 3.20 -5.58
CA ALA A 26 -1.22 1.80 -5.95
C ALA A 26 -2.56 1.09 -5.68
N MET A 27 -3.07 0.40 -6.71
CA MET A 27 -4.35 -0.30 -6.70
C MET A 27 -4.17 -1.64 -7.42
N THR A 28 -4.08 -2.77 -6.71
CA THR A 28 -4.00 -4.10 -7.33
C THR A 28 -5.20 -4.38 -8.21
N ARG A 29 -4.96 -4.62 -9.51
CA ARG A 29 -6.02 -4.82 -10.50
C ARG A 29 -6.09 -6.24 -11.05
N ASN A 30 -5.05 -7.04 -10.85
CA ASN A 30 -5.00 -8.43 -11.32
C ASN A 30 -5.18 -8.53 -12.85
N GLY A 31 -4.64 -7.55 -13.58
CA GLY A 31 -4.92 -7.35 -15.01
C GLY A 31 -3.83 -7.85 -15.96
N SER A 32 -2.78 -8.54 -15.49
CA SER A 32 -1.70 -9.05 -16.35
C SER A 32 -2.03 -10.43 -16.94
N VAL A 33 -3.26 -10.62 -17.41
CA VAL A 33 -3.77 -11.89 -17.95
C VAL A 33 -3.06 -12.24 -19.27
N PRO A 34 -2.78 -13.53 -19.56
CA PRO A 34 -2.97 -14.72 -18.72
C PRO A 34 -1.79 -15.01 -17.78
N THR A 35 -0.83 -14.10 -17.67
CA THR A 35 0.44 -14.32 -16.96
C THR A 35 0.56 -13.44 -15.69
N ASN A 36 1.77 -12.99 -15.38
CA ASN A 36 2.11 -11.94 -14.41
C ASN A 36 3.00 -10.86 -15.04
N VAL A 37 3.08 -10.85 -16.37
CA VAL A 37 3.87 -9.88 -17.14
C VAL A 37 2.92 -8.77 -17.61
N PRO A 38 3.19 -7.50 -17.29
CA PRO A 38 2.40 -6.39 -17.82
C PRO A 38 2.33 -6.44 -19.36
N ASN A 39 1.15 -6.16 -19.92
CA ASN A 39 0.88 -6.17 -21.36
C ASN A 39 0.27 -4.82 -21.82
N GLY A 40 -0.11 -4.72 -23.09
CA GLY A 40 -0.63 -3.49 -23.70
C GLY A 40 -1.83 -2.87 -22.96
N ILE A 41 -2.70 -3.67 -22.34
CA ILE A 41 -3.86 -3.15 -21.59
C ILE A 41 -3.42 -2.44 -20.31
N ASN A 42 -2.36 -2.92 -19.66
CA ASN A 42 -1.81 -2.30 -18.46
C ASN A 42 -1.15 -0.95 -18.81
N VAL A 43 -0.47 -0.89 -19.96
CA VAL A 43 0.09 0.37 -20.49
C VAL A 43 -1.02 1.37 -20.78
N GLU A 44 -2.07 0.97 -21.50
CA GLU A 44 -3.24 1.81 -21.79
C GLU A 44 -3.87 2.34 -20.49
N TYR A 45 -4.03 1.48 -19.49
CA TYR A 45 -4.58 1.83 -18.18
C TYR A 45 -3.81 2.98 -17.53
N TYR A 46 -2.48 2.89 -17.43
CA TYR A 46 -1.68 3.97 -16.82
C TYR A 46 -1.59 5.21 -17.71
N GLN A 47 -1.54 5.06 -19.04
CA GLN A 47 -1.56 6.17 -19.98
C GLN A 47 -2.83 7.03 -19.83
N GLN A 48 -4.00 6.40 -19.66
CA GLN A 48 -5.25 7.11 -19.42
C GLN A 48 -5.18 8.01 -18.17
N ARG A 49 -4.64 7.52 -17.05
CA ARG A 49 -4.50 8.34 -15.81
C ARG A 49 -3.45 9.43 -15.94
N ALA A 50 -2.37 9.17 -16.66
CA ALA A 50 -1.34 10.18 -16.95
C ALA A 50 -1.94 11.34 -17.78
N ALA A 51 -2.64 11.00 -18.87
CA ALA A 51 -3.35 11.94 -19.75
C ALA A 51 -4.51 12.65 -19.03
N GLY A 52 -5.13 11.97 -18.08
CA GLY A 52 -6.17 12.49 -17.20
C GLY A 52 -5.68 13.43 -16.10
N GLY A 53 -4.36 13.60 -15.96
CA GLY A 53 -3.78 14.66 -15.16
C GLY A 53 -3.19 14.25 -13.81
N ALA A 54 -2.98 12.96 -13.54
CA ALA A 54 -2.33 12.52 -12.30
C ALA A 54 -0.94 13.18 -12.14
N GLY A 55 -0.68 13.79 -10.97
CA GLY A 55 0.61 14.43 -10.67
C GLY A 55 1.73 13.41 -10.46
N LEU A 56 1.40 12.28 -9.84
CA LEU A 56 2.25 11.10 -9.64
C LEU A 56 1.37 9.86 -9.79
N ILE A 57 1.92 8.81 -10.40
CA ILE A 57 1.31 7.47 -10.46
C ILE A 57 2.23 6.50 -9.71
N VAL A 58 1.66 5.78 -8.76
CA VAL A 58 2.30 4.59 -8.19
C VAL A 58 1.60 3.38 -8.77
N MET A 59 2.36 2.50 -9.42
CA MET A 59 1.83 1.27 -10.01
C MET A 59 1.15 0.43 -8.94
N GLU A 60 0.25 -0.44 -9.39
CA GLU A 60 -0.19 -1.56 -8.56
C GLU A 60 0.99 -2.35 -8.00
N SER A 61 0.75 -3.07 -6.91
CA SER A 61 1.81 -3.81 -6.25
C SER A 61 2.48 -4.82 -7.19
N ILE A 62 3.79 -4.71 -7.34
CA ILE A 62 4.64 -5.55 -8.18
C ILE A 62 5.40 -6.53 -7.29
N LEU A 63 5.25 -7.82 -7.58
CA LEU A 63 5.90 -8.89 -6.84
C LEU A 63 7.41 -8.90 -7.15
N ILE A 64 8.23 -8.79 -6.10
CA ILE A 64 9.71 -8.86 -6.24
C ILE A 64 10.23 -10.29 -6.40
N VAL A 65 9.42 -11.28 -6.02
CA VAL A 65 9.69 -12.71 -6.15
C VAL A 65 8.41 -13.45 -6.50
N GLN A 66 8.55 -14.61 -7.13
CA GLN A 66 7.43 -15.46 -7.47
C GLN A 66 6.78 -16.04 -6.20
N GLN A 67 5.49 -15.72 -5.97
CA GLN A 67 4.76 -16.09 -4.76
C GLN A 67 3.26 -16.35 -5.02
N GLY A 68 2.66 -17.23 -4.23
CA GLY A 68 1.26 -17.65 -4.37
C GLY A 68 0.25 -16.68 -3.76
N SER A 69 0.11 -15.50 -4.36
CA SER A 69 -0.79 -14.46 -3.86
C SER A 69 -2.28 -14.75 -4.15
N GLN A 70 -3.19 -14.02 -3.48
CA GLN A 70 -4.63 -14.06 -3.78
C GLN A 70 -5.01 -13.47 -5.15
N TRP A 71 -4.11 -12.68 -5.74
CA TRP A 71 -4.24 -12.09 -7.06
C TRP A 71 -3.31 -12.85 -8.02
N GLN A 72 -3.88 -13.85 -8.71
CA GLN A 72 -3.15 -14.78 -9.57
C GLN A 72 -2.36 -14.08 -10.69
N ASN A 73 -2.84 -12.92 -11.16
CA ASN A 73 -2.33 -12.13 -12.27
C ASN A 73 -1.82 -10.75 -11.84
N ALA A 74 -1.44 -10.58 -10.56
CA ALA A 74 -0.67 -9.40 -10.12
C ALA A 74 0.71 -9.39 -10.81
N PRO A 75 1.25 -8.22 -11.19
CA PRO A 75 2.50 -8.15 -11.94
C PRO A 75 3.73 -8.52 -11.11
N GLY A 76 4.79 -9.01 -11.76
CA GLY A 76 6.11 -9.28 -11.15
C GLY A 76 7.28 -8.57 -11.83
N ILE A 77 8.45 -8.47 -11.17
CA ILE A 77 9.66 -7.79 -11.71
C ILE A 77 10.94 -8.66 -11.63
N TRP A 78 10.88 -9.89 -12.09
CA TRP A 78 12.03 -10.81 -12.12
C TRP A 78 12.51 -11.18 -13.53
N SER A 79 11.97 -10.53 -14.57
CA SER A 79 12.32 -10.73 -15.99
C SER A 79 12.68 -9.40 -16.66
N GLU A 80 13.56 -9.42 -17.67
CA GLU A 80 14.22 -8.25 -18.27
C GLU A 80 13.34 -7.30 -19.12
N GLU A 81 12.02 -7.52 -19.21
CA GLU A 81 11.14 -6.81 -20.15
C GLU A 81 10.27 -5.72 -19.49
N GLN A 82 10.81 -4.55 -19.07
CA GLN A 82 9.98 -3.44 -18.52
C GLN A 82 10.60 -2.04 -18.78
N GLU A 83 9.83 -1.08 -19.33
CA GLU A 83 10.28 0.29 -19.68
C GLU A 83 9.21 1.39 -19.40
N GLY A 84 9.64 2.60 -18.98
CA GLY A 84 9.00 3.90 -19.29
C GLY A 84 8.15 4.67 -18.24
N GLY A 85 8.48 5.97 -18.01
CA GLY A 85 7.63 7.02 -17.41
C GLY A 85 8.03 7.53 -16.00
N ALA A 86 7.52 8.72 -15.58
CA ALA A 86 7.63 9.19 -14.18
C ALA A 86 6.56 8.48 -13.33
N ILE A 87 6.88 7.24 -13.00
CA ILE A 87 5.99 6.29 -12.37
C ILE A 87 6.80 5.55 -11.30
N PHE A 88 6.22 5.36 -10.12
CA PHE A 88 6.87 4.60 -9.06
C PHE A 88 6.36 3.16 -9.06
N ALA A 89 7.28 2.19 -9.00
CA ALA A 89 6.95 0.79 -8.83
C ALA A 89 6.72 0.48 -7.34
N GLN A 90 5.53 0.00 -6.96
CA GLN A 90 5.30 -0.47 -5.60
C GLN A 90 5.84 -1.90 -5.45
N LEU A 91 7.07 -2.03 -4.97
CA LEU A 91 7.67 -3.34 -4.68
C LEU A 91 6.93 -4.05 -3.53
N TRP A 92 6.60 -5.32 -3.72
CA TRP A 92 5.74 -6.05 -2.79
C TRP A 92 6.11 -7.52 -2.54
N HIS A 93 5.95 -7.92 -1.28
CA HIS A 93 6.02 -9.30 -0.80
C HIS A 93 4.82 -9.60 0.11
N PHE A 94 4.11 -10.71 -0.11
CA PHE A 94 2.88 -11.07 0.61
C PHE A 94 3.12 -11.70 1.98
N GLY A 95 4.26 -12.38 2.14
CA GLY A 95 4.58 -13.10 3.36
C GLY A 95 3.50 -14.13 3.70
N ARG A 96 2.95 -14.07 4.93
CA ARG A 96 1.93 -15.02 5.42
C ARG A 96 0.59 -15.00 4.67
N LEU A 97 0.40 -14.08 3.72
CA LEU A 97 -0.84 -13.94 2.95
C LEU A 97 -0.81 -14.72 1.62
N SER A 98 0.03 -15.74 1.55
CA SER A 98 0.17 -16.65 0.40
C SER A 98 -0.30 -18.07 0.74
N HIS A 99 -0.49 -18.90 -0.28
CA HIS A 99 -0.96 -20.28 -0.11
C HIS A 99 -0.03 -21.30 -0.81
N PRO A 100 0.35 -22.42 -0.16
CA PRO A 100 1.27 -23.41 -0.72
C PRO A 100 0.75 -24.08 -2.00
N ASN A 101 -0.57 -24.28 -2.08
CA ASN A 101 -1.19 -24.88 -3.27
C ASN A 101 -1.42 -23.89 -4.43
N ALA A 102 -1.08 -22.60 -4.26
CA ALA A 102 -1.21 -21.66 -5.35
C ALA A 102 -0.16 -21.94 -6.43
N PRO A 103 -0.50 -21.91 -7.73
CA PRO A 103 0.42 -22.31 -8.80
C PRO A 103 1.78 -21.61 -8.76
N LYS A 104 1.79 -20.32 -8.40
CA LYS A 104 3.02 -19.51 -8.29
C LYS A 104 3.86 -19.87 -7.07
N GLN A 105 3.26 -20.35 -5.97
CA GLN A 105 4.01 -20.86 -4.81
C GLN A 105 4.61 -22.24 -5.10
N ILE A 106 3.86 -23.11 -5.78
CA ILE A 106 4.38 -24.41 -6.22
C ILE A 106 5.59 -24.21 -7.14
N ALA A 107 5.45 -23.31 -8.12
CA ALA A 107 6.51 -23.01 -9.08
C ALA A 107 7.76 -22.38 -8.45
N SER A 108 7.64 -21.65 -7.33
CA SER A 108 8.82 -21.08 -6.66
C SER A 108 9.64 -22.14 -5.92
N GLY A 109 9.05 -23.29 -5.58
CA GLY A 109 9.68 -24.35 -4.79
C GLY A 109 9.98 -23.94 -3.34
N GLN A 110 9.53 -22.77 -2.90
CA GLN A 110 9.76 -22.24 -1.56
C GLN A 110 8.52 -22.39 -0.68
N PRO A 111 8.67 -22.53 0.65
CA PRO A 111 7.54 -22.47 1.56
C PRO A 111 6.98 -21.04 1.66
N VAL A 112 5.80 -20.90 2.26
CA VAL A 112 5.23 -19.60 2.60
C VAL A 112 5.95 -19.07 3.84
N TYR A 113 6.86 -18.13 3.68
CA TYR A 113 7.64 -17.56 4.78
C TYR A 113 6.92 -16.41 5.51
N ALA A 114 7.19 -16.31 6.81
CA ALA A 114 6.83 -15.16 7.65
C ALA A 114 7.82 -14.99 8.81
N PRO A 115 7.85 -13.82 9.49
CA PRO A 115 8.69 -13.63 10.68
C PRO A 115 8.39 -14.65 11.80
N SER A 116 7.11 -15.04 11.93
CA SER A 116 6.63 -16.02 12.91
C SER A 116 5.58 -16.94 12.27
N ALA A 117 5.46 -18.16 12.76
CA ALA A 117 4.47 -19.17 12.33
C ALA A 117 3.06 -18.83 12.86
N ILE A 118 2.54 -17.66 12.50
CA ILE A 118 1.22 -17.17 12.94
C ILE A 118 0.34 -16.97 11.71
N VAL A 119 -0.69 -17.81 11.59
CA VAL A 119 -1.72 -17.72 10.54
C VAL A 119 -2.49 -16.40 10.66
N ALA A 120 -2.87 -15.82 9.52
CA ALA A 120 -3.83 -14.71 9.48
C ALA A 120 -5.25 -15.26 9.38
N ARG A 121 -6.24 -14.60 9.99
CA ARG A 121 -7.65 -14.94 9.77
C ARG A 121 -8.13 -14.50 8.39
N GLY A 122 -9.08 -15.25 7.84
CA GLY A 122 -9.71 -14.98 6.56
C GLY A 122 -8.90 -15.48 5.37
N GLY A 123 -8.91 -14.68 4.30
CA GLY A 123 -8.38 -15.06 3.00
C GLY A 123 -9.38 -15.85 2.17
N GLN A 124 -9.39 -15.59 0.86
CA GLN A 124 -10.20 -16.32 -0.10
C GLN A 124 -9.38 -16.55 -1.38
N PHE A 125 -8.72 -17.70 -1.46
CA PHE A 125 -8.00 -18.11 -2.66
C PHE A 125 -9.00 -18.69 -3.67
N ARG A 126 -9.78 -17.81 -4.32
CA ARG A 126 -10.94 -18.17 -5.17
C ARG A 126 -10.59 -19.08 -6.36
N PHE A 127 -9.34 -19.05 -6.79
CA PHE A 127 -8.81 -19.89 -7.88
C PHE A 127 -8.40 -21.30 -7.43
N LEU A 128 -8.46 -21.61 -6.13
CA LEU A 128 -8.20 -22.93 -5.58
C LEU A 128 -9.51 -23.65 -5.23
N ALA A 129 -9.54 -24.96 -5.45
CA ALA A 129 -10.67 -25.80 -5.08
C ALA A 129 -10.99 -25.66 -3.57
N GLY A 130 -12.26 -25.46 -3.25
CA GLY A 130 -12.71 -25.23 -1.87
C GLY A 130 -12.46 -23.83 -1.32
N GLN A 131 -11.86 -22.93 -2.12
CA GLN A 131 -11.58 -21.53 -1.77
C GLN A 131 -10.96 -21.38 -0.36
N PRO A 132 -9.82 -22.04 -0.09
CA PRO A 132 -9.22 -22.07 1.23
C PRO A 132 -8.86 -20.66 1.72
N GLY A 133 -8.74 -20.54 3.04
CA GLY A 133 -8.21 -19.35 3.71
C GLY A 133 -6.69 -19.34 3.76
N TYR A 134 -6.14 -18.45 4.58
CA TYR A 134 -4.70 -18.46 4.89
C TYR A 134 -4.29 -19.68 5.71
N ILE A 135 -2.98 -19.96 5.71
CA ILE A 135 -2.35 -21.11 6.37
C ILE A 135 -1.29 -20.66 7.38
N THR A 136 -0.89 -21.55 8.27
CA THR A 136 0.26 -21.32 9.16
C THR A 136 1.54 -21.27 8.33
N PRO A 137 2.23 -20.12 8.26
CA PRO A 137 3.43 -19.98 7.45
C PRO A 137 4.62 -20.67 8.12
N THR A 138 5.67 -20.93 7.33
CA THR A 138 6.98 -21.31 7.84
C THR A 138 7.65 -20.08 8.44
N ALA A 139 7.97 -20.14 9.73
CA ALA A 139 8.78 -19.11 10.36
C ALA A 139 10.17 -19.09 9.72
N ILE A 140 10.63 -17.90 9.32
CA ILE A 140 12.03 -17.71 8.94
C ILE A 140 12.87 -18.09 10.17
N ALA A 141 13.97 -18.83 10.00
CA ALA A 141 14.83 -19.32 11.10
C ALA A 141 15.90 -18.31 11.53
N ASP A 142 16.35 -17.46 10.59
CA ASP A 142 17.14 -16.26 10.87
C ASP A 142 16.85 -15.18 9.81
N PRO A 143 16.21 -14.03 10.13
CA PRO A 143 15.90 -13.02 9.11
C PRO A 143 17.15 -12.34 8.52
N HIS A 144 18.32 -12.43 9.19
CA HIS A 144 19.62 -12.01 8.65
C HIS A 144 20.10 -12.86 7.48
N THR A 145 19.44 -13.98 7.21
CA THR A 145 19.66 -14.73 5.96
C THR A 145 18.98 -14.09 4.76
N LEU A 146 18.06 -13.14 4.97
CA LEU A 146 17.32 -12.46 3.90
C LEU A 146 17.89 -11.08 3.58
N LEU A 147 18.43 -10.36 4.56
CA LEU A 147 19.00 -9.01 4.45
C LEU A 147 20.29 -8.95 5.30
N SER A 148 21.02 -7.83 5.27
CA SER A 148 22.38 -7.68 5.84
C SER A 148 22.60 -8.30 7.23
N GLN A 149 23.84 -8.74 7.50
CA GLN A 149 24.25 -9.43 8.73
C GLN A 149 24.57 -8.49 9.92
N ASP A 150 23.81 -7.40 10.15
CA ASP A 150 24.06 -6.55 11.33
C ASP A 150 23.66 -7.29 12.62
N PRO A 151 24.63 -7.72 13.46
CA PRO A 151 24.36 -8.59 14.62
C PRO A 151 23.59 -7.90 15.74
N ARG A 152 23.37 -6.58 15.66
CA ARG A 152 22.64 -5.80 16.68
C ARG A 152 21.12 -5.96 16.59
N HIS A 153 20.61 -6.41 15.45
CA HIS A 153 19.16 -6.58 15.28
C HIS A 153 18.77 -8.01 15.66
N VAL A 154 17.90 -8.13 16.64
CA VAL A 154 17.34 -9.42 17.07
C VAL A 154 15.91 -9.53 16.53
N ARG A 155 15.37 -10.74 16.42
CA ARG A 155 13.99 -10.97 15.98
C ARG A 155 12.98 -10.25 16.88
N GLY A 156 12.35 -9.19 16.40
CA GLY A 156 11.22 -8.53 17.07
C GLY A 156 11.50 -8.13 18.54
N GLY A 157 10.45 -8.05 19.35
CA GLY A 157 10.55 -7.62 20.74
C GLY A 157 10.57 -6.10 20.86
N SER A 158 11.74 -5.46 20.72
CA SER A 158 11.87 -4.00 20.80
C SER A 158 11.33 -3.28 19.56
N VAL A 159 11.01 -1.99 19.72
CA VAL A 159 10.61 -1.11 18.61
C VAL A 159 11.66 -1.11 17.49
N GLN A 160 12.93 -1.01 17.85
CA GLN A 160 14.08 -0.99 16.94
C GLN A 160 14.14 -2.27 16.10
N ASN A 161 14.01 -3.43 16.76
CA ASN A 161 14.04 -4.73 16.11
C ASN A 161 12.84 -4.93 15.17
N ARG A 162 11.66 -4.42 15.52
CA ARG A 162 10.47 -4.50 14.64
C ARG A 162 10.59 -3.59 13.43
N ALA A 163 11.20 -2.42 13.58
CA ALA A 163 11.40 -1.46 12.49
C ALA A 163 12.57 -1.82 11.55
N TRP A 164 13.54 -2.59 12.05
CA TRP A 164 14.78 -2.92 11.34
C TRP A 164 14.56 -3.42 9.91
N PHE A 165 13.73 -4.45 9.71
CA PHE A 165 13.55 -5.05 8.39
C PHE A 165 13.07 -4.02 7.36
N ALA A 166 12.12 -3.16 7.74
CA ALA A 166 11.64 -2.09 6.86
C ALA A 166 12.73 -1.05 6.55
N LEU A 167 13.50 -0.66 7.57
CA LEU A 167 14.61 0.28 7.41
C LEU A 167 15.71 -0.28 6.49
N GLU A 168 16.03 -1.56 6.64
CA GLU A 168 17.09 -2.19 5.87
C GLU A 168 16.71 -2.33 4.39
N VAL A 169 15.46 -2.71 4.10
CA VAL A 169 14.95 -2.73 2.73
C VAL A 169 15.00 -1.34 2.10
N VAL A 170 14.63 -0.29 2.84
CA VAL A 170 14.68 1.09 2.33
C VAL A 170 16.11 1.55 2.08
N LYS A 171 17.06 1.20 2.96
CA LYS A 171 18.49 1.52 2.75
C LYS A 171 19.05 0.85 1.51
N ILE A 172 18.81 -0.46 1.35
CA ILE A 172 19.23 -1.20 0.15
C ILE A 172 18.62 -0.57 -1.10
N ALA A 173 17.35 -0.19 -1.05
CA ALA A 173 16.72 0.50 -2.17
C ALA A 173 17.36 1.87 -2.44
N ALA A 174 17.65 2.65 -1.38
CA ALA A 174 18.28 3.95 -1.52
C ALA A 174 19.70 3.83 -2.10
N ASP A 175 20.45 2.78 -1.76
CA ASP A 175 21.78 2.51 -2.31
C ASP A 175 21.74 2.19 -3.82
N ILE A 176 20.68 1.53 -4.29
CA ILE A 176 20.52 1.13 -5.70
C ILE A 176 19.97 2.29 -6.54
N TRP A 177 18.90 2.96 -6.06
CA TRP A 177 18.12 3.91 -6.87
C TRP A 177 18.35 5.38 -6.50
N GLY A 178 19.04 5.65 -5.39
CA GLY A 178 19.12 6.97 -4.76
C GLY A 178 17.94 7.20 -3.81
N ALA A 179 18.22 7.72 -2.61
CA ALA A 179 17.19 7.98 -1.59
C ALA A 179 16.06 8.90 -2.11
N ASP A 180 16.42 9.90 -2.91
CA ASP A 180 15.50 10.85 -3.55
C ASP A 180 14.57 10.23 -4.61
N ARG A 181 14.72 8.93 -4.90
CA ARG A 181 13.82 8.13 -5.77
C ARG A 181 13.15 6.97 -5.04
N VAL A 182 13.34 6.86 -3.74
CA VAL A 182 12.73 5.81 -2.91
C VAL A 182 11.65 6.42 -2.03
N GLY A 183 10.48 5.81 -1.98
CA GLY A 183 9.41 6.20 -1.07
C GLY A 183 8.85 5.00 -0.33
N ILE A 184 8.26 5.24 0.84
CA ILE A 184 7.64 4.19 1.65
C ILE A 184 6.19 4.53 1.97
N LYS A 185 5.30 3.53 1.89
CA LYS A 185 3.90 3.65 2.29
C LYS A 185 3.65 2.88 3.57
N LEU A 186 3.19 3.57 4.60
CA LEU A 186 2.95 3.03 5.93
C LEU A 186 1.46 3.05 6.27
N ASN A 187 1.00 2.00 6.96
CA ASN A 187 -0.35 1.91 7.50
C ASN A 187 -0.33 1.77 9.03
N PRO A 188 -0.14 2.87 9.78
CA PRO A 188 -0.02 2.83 11.23
C PRO A 188 -1.28 2.32 11.96
N VAL A 189 -2.43 2.36 11.30
CA VAL A 189 -3.70 1.90 11.88
C VAL A 189 -3.90 0.38 11.76
N ALA A 190 -3.05 -0.35 11.02
CA ALA A 190 -3.07 -1.80 10.88
C ALA A 190 -4.47 -2.38 10.52
N GLY A 191 -4.89 -3.49 11.14
CA GLY A 191 -6.23 -4.08 11.07
C GLY A 191 -6.51 -4.94 9.83
N TYR A 192 -6.15 -4.47 8.64
CA TYR A 192 -6.28 -5.24 7.40
C TYR A 192 -5.30 -6.42 7.39
N ASN A 193 -5.69 -7.55 6.78
CA ASN A 193 -4.89 -8.80 6.76
C ASN A 193 -4.45 -9.32 8.13
N ASP A 194 -5.30 -9.07 9.13
CA ASP A 194 -5.12 -9.51 10.52
C ASP A 194 -3.81 -9.03 11.18
N VAL A 195 -3.28 -7.89 10.72
CA VAL A 195 -2.10 -7.23 11.29
C VAL A 195 -2.52 -6.34 12.46
N GLY A 196 -1.66 -6.29 13.48
CA GLY A 196 -1.95 -5.56 14.71
C GLY A 196 -2.77 -6.38 15.70
N TYR A 197 -2.86 -7.70 15.55
CA TYR A 197 -3.41 -8.57 16.61
C TYR A 197 -2.36 -8.72 17.73
N GLY A 198 -2.67 -8.21 18.93
CA GLY A 198 -1.93 -8.59 20.13
C GLY A 198 -2.36 -9.99 20.55
N HIS A 199 -1.48 -10.98 20.38
CA HIS A 199 -1.62 -12.25 21.10
C HIS A 199 -0.88 -12.05 22.42
N ASP A 200 -1.63 -11.92 23.51
CA ASP A 200 -1.02 -11.82 24.83
C ASP A 200 -0.28 -13.14 25.12
N PHE A 201 1.04 -13.07 25.27
CA PHE A 201 1.84 -14.17 25.80
C PHE A 201 1.81 -14.03 27.33
N LYS A 202 0.72 -14.52 27.93
CA LYS A 202 0.52 -14.73 29.38
C LYS A 202 0.48 -13.47 30.26
N CYS A 203 -0.68 -12.80 30.33
CA CYS A 203 -1.09 -12.10 31.55
C CYS A 203 -2.43 -12.65 32.06
N GLN A 204 -2.34 -13.66 32.94
CA GLN A 204 -3.41 -13.95 33.89
C GLN A 204 -3.43 -12.81 34.90
N GLU A 205 -4.45 -11.95 34.83
CA GLU A 205 -5.35 -11.60 35.95
C GLU A 205 -6.17 -10.34 35.60
N VAL A 206 -7.43 -10.61 35.27
CA VAL A 206 -8.62 -9.73 35.36
C VAL A 206 -8.52 -8.35 34.69
N TYR A 207 -8.79 -8.35 33.38
CA TYR A 207 -9.47 -7.23 32.71
C TYR A 207 -10.73 -7.76 32.04
N THR A 208 -11.82 -7.01 32.10
CA THR A 208 -13.15 -7.44 31.65
C THR A 208 -13.21 -7.73 30.14
N LEU A 209 -14.02 -8.72 29.77
CA LEU A 209 -13.78 -9.66 28.67
C LEU A 209 -14.14 -9.22 27.22
N ALA A 210 -14.65 -8.01 26.97
CA ALA A 210 -15.21 -7.68 25.64
C ALA A 210 -14.39 -6.73 24.75
N ASP A 211 -13.52 -5.87 25.30
CA ASP A 211 -12.98 -4.73 24.53
C ASP A 211 -11.44 -4.67 24.38
N GLN A 212 -10.68 -5.55 25.05
CA GLN A 212 -9.22 -5.42 25.12
C GLN A 212 -8.41 -6.46 24.34
N TRP A 213 -9.07 -7.48 23.81
CA TRP A 213 -8.40 -8.50 23.02
C TRP A 213 -8.44 -8.07 21.56
N ASN A 214 -7.26 -7.96 20.93
CA ASN A 214 -7.03 -8.01 19.47
C ASN A 214 -6.38 -6.78 18.81
N ARG A 215 -5.84 -5.78 19.53
CA ARG A 215 -5.08 -4.70 18.87
C ARG A 215 -3.69 -4.52 19.48
N MET A 216 -2.67 -4.22 18.68
CA MET A 216 -1.41 -3.69 19.20
C MET A 216 -1.77 -2.43 19.99
N PRO A 217 -1.38 -2.31 21.27
CA PRO A 217 -1.71 -1.16 22.09
C PRO A 217 -1.40 0.15 21.36
N LEU A 218 -2.22 1.18 21.57
CA LEU A 218 -2.03 2.47 20.89
C LEU A 218 -0.62 3.02 21.16
N GLN A 219 -0.14 2.92 22.40
CA GLN A 219 1.19 3.39 22.75
C GLN A 219 2.29 2.63 21.99
N GLU A 220 2.21 1.31 21.93
CA GLU A 220 3.16 0.48 21.18
C GLU A 220 3.10 0.77 19.66
N THR A 221 1.91 1.08 19.14
CA THR A 221 1.72 1.56 17.76
C THR A 221 2.45 2.87 17.54
N LEU A 222 2.20 3.87 18.41
CA LEU A 222 2.82 5.18 18.33
C LEU A 222 4.33 5.06 18.40
N ASP A 223 4.87 4.28 19.34
CA ASP A 223 6.31 4.15 19.54
C ASP A 223 6.99 3.47 18.34
N THR A 224 6.36 2.42 17.80
CA THR A 224 6.88 1.72 16.60
C THR A 224 6.98 2.65 15.40
N PHE A 225 5.89 3.36 15.08
CA PHE A 225 5.85 4.20 13.89
C PHE A 225 6.60 5.53 14.09
N ARG A 226 6.66 6.07 15.32
CA ARG A 226 7.52 7.24 15.63
C ARG A 226 8.97 6.94 15.38
N TYR A 227 9.47 5.82 15.90
CA TYR A 227 10.84 5.39 15.67
C TYR A 227 11.11 5.17 14.18
N LEU A 228 10.29 4.34 13.51
CA LEU A 228 10.48 4.03 12.09
C LEU A 228 10.49 5.29 11.23
N ILE A 229 9.53 6.20 11.41
CA ILE A 229 9.43 7.43 10.60
C ILE A 229 10.58 8.38 10.87
N SER A 230 11.02 8.51 12.13
CA SER A 230 12.20 9.34 12.46
C SER A 230 13.47 8.80 11.81
N GLU A 231 13.64 7.48 11.81
CA GLU A 231 14.78 6.84 11.14
C GLU A 231 14.71 6.97 9.61
N LEU A 232 13.52 6.90 9.01
CA LEU A 232 13.33 7.12 7.57
C LEU A 232 13.60 8.59 7.17
N ASP A 233 13.24 9.55 8.02
CA ASP A 233 13.52 10.97 7.79
C ASP A 233 15.03 11.25 7.72
N ASN A 234 15.81 10.58 8.58
CA ASN A 234 17.27 10.65 8.58
C ASN A 234 17.90 10.13 7.28
N LEU A 235 17.22 9.23 6.54
CA LEU A 235 17.70 8.72 5.25
C LEU A 235 17.45 9.71 4.09
N GLY A 236 16.59 10.71 4.26
CA GLY A 236 16.26 11.69 3.21
C GLY A 236 15.60 11.06 1.98
N ILE A 237 14.74 10.07 2.20
CA ILE A 237 14.01 9.40 1.12
C ILE A 237 13.02 10.35 0.43
N ALA A 238 12.61 10.06 -0.81
CA ALA A 238 11.71 10.91 -1.59
C ALA A 238 10.41 11.26 -0.85
N TYR A 239 9.75 10.25 -0.25
CA TYR A 239 8.53 10.47 0.51
C TYR A 239 8.19 9.38 1.54
N VAL A 240 7.41 9.78 2.55
CA VAL A 240 6.65 8.90 3.43
C VAL A 240 5.16 9.10 3.19
N ALA A 241 4.47 8.05 2.73
CA ALA A 241 3.03 8.05 2.52
C ALA A 241 2.30 7.42 3.71
N LEU A 242 1.41 8.17 4.35
CA LEU A 242 0.68 7.79 5.55
C LEU A 242 -0.78 7.47 5.23
N VAL A 243 -1.19 6.24 5.51
CA VAL A 243 -2.60 5.83 5.43
C VAL A 243 -3.31 6.23 6.72
N ARG A 244 -4.24 7.19 6.64
CA ARG A 244 -5.03 7.63 7.80
C ARG A 244 -6.10 6.59 8.19
N TYR A 245 -6.63 6.74 9.40
CA TYR A 245 -7.83 6.01 9.77
C TYR A 245 -9.02 6.46 8.91
N ALA A 246 -9.67 5.50 8.26
CA ALA A 246 -10.94 5.70 7.58
C ALA A 246 -11.86 4.55 7.99
N GLU A 247 -13.03 4.88 8.54
CA GLU A 247 -13.96 3.89 9.09
C GLU A 247 -14.46 2.89 8.04
N SER A 248 -14.67 3.34 6.79
CA SER A 248 -15.05 2.48 5.67
C SER A 248 -13.99 1.42 5.31
N LEU A 249 -12.75 1.61 5.76
CA LEU A 249 -11.65 0.67 5.51
C LEU A 249 -11.28 -0.17 6.74
N ASP A 250 -11.97 0.00 7.87
CA ASP A 250 -11.73 -0.75 9.10
C ASP A 250 -12.49 -2.09 9.08
N PRO A 251 -11.82 -3.23 8.86
CA PRO A 251 -12.52 -4.50 8.73
C PRO A 251 -13.19 -4.87 10.05
N VAL A 252 -14.36 -5.50 9.96
CA VAL A 252 -15.04 -6.12 11.09
C VAL A 252 -14.68 -7.61 11.07
N ILE A 253 -14.03 -8.10 12.13
CA ILE A 253 -13.73 -9.53 12.32
C ILE A 253 -14.27 -9.89 13.70
N ASP A 254 -15.04 -10.97 13.78
CA ASP A 254 -15.68 -11.43 15.01
C ASP A 254 -16.55 -10.36 15.68
N GLY A 255 -17.27 -9.58 14.86
CA GLY A 255 -18.17 -8.52 15.33
C GLY A 255 -17.48 -7.22 15.78
N ALA A 256 -16.14 -7.17 15.77
CA ALA A 256 -15.38 -6.00 16.19
C ALA A 256 -14.53 -5.40 15.06
N ARG A 257 -14.46 -4.06 15.04
CA ARG A 257 -13.49 -3.33 14.22
C ARG A 257 -12.05 -3.77 14.57
N ARG A 258 -11.08 -3.56 13.68
CA ARG A 258 -9.73 -4.13 13.84
C ARG A 258 -8.61 -3.10 13.82
N ARG A 259 -8.81 -1.92 13.23
CA ARG A 259 -7.76 -0.90 13.10
C ARG A 259 -7.49 -0.18 14.42
N THR A 260 -6.25 0.11 14.77
CA THR A 260 -5.94 1.01 15.91
C THR A 260 -6.36 2.44 15.55
N LYS A 261 -7.53 2.90 16.03
CA LYS A 261 -8.09 4.21 15.70
C LYS A 261 -7.28 5.32 16.39
N HIS A 262 -6.61 6.14 15.61
CA HIS A 262 -5.93 7.36 16.04
C HIS A 262 -5.78 8.31 14.86
N ASP A 263 -5.52 9.59 15.15
CA ASP A 263 -5.16 10.56 14.13
C ASP A 263 -3.71 10.31 13.67
N VAL A 264 -3.56 9.80 12.46
CA VAL A 264 -2.25 9.41 11.91
C VAL A 264 -1.46 10.66 11.50
N LEU A 265 -2.10 11.61 10.84
CA LEU A 265 -1.38 12.72 10.22
C LEU A 265 -0.81 13.65 11.29
N SER A 266 -1.59 14.05 12.30
CA SER A 266 -1.09 14.90 13.37
C SER A 266 -0.01 14.26 14.25
N ARG A 267 0.04 12.91 14.30
CA ARG A 267 1.00 12.17 15.14
C ARG A 267 2.32 11.89 14.45
N TYR A 268 2.33 11.77 13.12
CA TYR A 268 3.52 11.30 12.39
C TYR A 268 4.02 12.26 11.31
N ALA A 269 3.16 13.05 10.66
CA ALA A 269 3.62 14.01 9.64
C ALA A 269 4.67 14.99 10.20
N PRO A 270 4.52 15.56 11.42
CA PRO A 270 5.51 16.47 12.00
C PRO A 270 6.87 15.84 12.34
N LEU A 271 7.00 14.51 12.23
CA LEU A 271 8.27 13.81 12.46
C LEU A 271 9.18 13.88 11.23
N VAL A 272 8.62 14.12 10.05
CA VAL A 272 9.39 14.28 8.80
C VAL A 272 9.84 15.74 8.73
N LYS A 273 11.13 15.96 9.00
CA LYS A 273 11.75 17.30 9.09
C LYS A 273 12.75 17.54 7.98
N ASN A 274 13.22 16.48 7.33
CA ASN A 274 14.17 16.60 6.23
C ASN A 274 13.48 17.29 5.03
N PRO A 275 14.00 18.43 4.54
CA PRO A 275 13.35 19.17 3.44
C PRO A 275 13.33 18.41 2.11
N ALA A 276 14.14 17.36 1.96
CA ALA A 276 14.15 16.47 0.81
C ALA A 276 13.00 15.45 0.83
N THR A 277 12.49 15.10 2.03
CA THR A 277 11.45 14.11 2.22
C THR A 277 10.08 14.76 2.20
N ARG A 278 9.16 14.25 1.35
CA ARG A 278 7.77 14.70 1.32
C ARG A 278 6.85 13.83 2.18
N VAL A 279 5.82 14.41 2.76
CA VAL A 279 4.75 13.67 3.46
C VAL A 279 3.52 13.59 2.58
N PHE A 280 3.06 12.38 2.27
CA PHE A 280 1.85 12.17 1.49
C PHE A 280 0.75 11.52 2.32
N ALA A 281 -0.49 11.94 2.11
CA ALA A 281 -1.66 11.35 2.75
C ALA A 281 -2.36 10.34 1.84
N ASN A 282 -2.99 9.33 2.43
CA ASN A 282 -3.86 8.39 1.74
C ASN A 282 -5.03 7.93 2.64
N ALA A 283 -6.03 7.29 2.02
CA ALA A 283 -7.32 6.81 2.55
C ALA A 283 -8.45 7.85 2.60
N SER A 284 -9.46 7.63 1.76
CA SER A 284 -10.77 8.28 1.78
C SER A 284 -10.75 9.81 1.77
N PHE A 285 -9.79 10.42 1.07
CA PHE A 285 -9.78 11.86 0.83
C PHE A 285 -10.71 12.25 -0.32
N MET A 286 -11.32 13.42 -0.21
CA MET A 286 -12.06 14.10 -1.29
C MET A 286 -11.42 15.46 -1.59
N GLY A 287 -11.65 16.00 -2.79
CA GLY A 287 -10.92 17.18 -3.30
C GLY A 287 -10.80 18.36 -2.32
N LYS A 288 -11.91 18.87 -1.78
CA LYS A 288 -11.89 20.03 -0.86
C LYS A 288 -11.14 19.73 0.43
N GLU A 289 -11.36 18.55 1.00
CA GLU A 289 -10.65 18.14 2.21
C GLU A 289 -9.15 18.01 1.95
N ALA A 290 -8.77 17.31 0.88
CA ALA A 290 -7.37 17.16 0.48
C ALA A 290 -6.68 18.51 0.25
N SER A 291 -7.36 19.47 -0.39
CA SER A 291 -6.81 20.81 -0.59
C SER A 291 -6.52 21.51 0.72
N ARG A 292 -7.40 21.38 1.73
CA ARG A 292 -7.18 21.97 3.05
C ARG A 292 -5.93 21.42 3.72
N TYR A 293 -5.74 20.10 3.75
CA TYR A 293 -4.54 19.48 4.35
C TYR A 293 -3.24 19.92 3.65
N VAL A 294 -3.28 20.16 2.34
CA VAL A 294 -2.13 20.68 1.59
C VAL A 294 -1.91 22.16 1.86
N GLU A 295 -2.97 22.96 1.90
CA GLU A 295 -2.92 24.41 2.18
C GLU A 295 -2.43 24.70 3.61
N ASP A 296 -2.87 23.90 4.58
CA ASP A 296 -2.46 24.00 5.98
C ASP A 296 -1.03 23.48 6.23
N GLY A 297 -0.37 22.91 5.20
CA GLY A 297 0.97 22.35 5.31
C GLY A 297 1.06 21.04 6.11
N GLU A 298 -0.08 20.39 6.38
CA GLU A 298 -0.11 19.10 7.09
C GLU A 298 0.48 17.97 6.24
N VAL A 299 0.33 18.05 4.91
CA VAL A 299 0.91 17.12 3.94
C VAL A 299 1.30 17.84 2.64
N ASP A 300 2.24 17.27 1.90
CA ASP A 300 2.70 17.80 0.62
C ASP A 300 1.81 17.41 -0.57
N GLY A 301 1.04 16.32 -0.44
CA GLY A 301 0.13 15.85 -1.47
C GLY A 301 -0.67 14.62 -1.06
N VAL A 302 -1.63 14.22 -1.90
CA VAL A 302 -2.65 13.24 -1.53
C VAL A 302 -2.81 12.16 -2.59
N PHE A 303 -2.77 10.91 -2.15
CA PHE A 303 -3.09 9.73 -2.95
C PHE A 303 -4.58 9.40 -2.92
N PHE A 304 -5.17 9.23 -4.10
CA PHE A 304 -6.53 8.75 -4.30
C PHE A 304 -6.50 7.35 -4.94
N GLY A 305 -7.38 6.45 -4.51
CA GLY A 305 -7.42 5.07 -5.00
C GLY A 305 -8.59 4.86 -5.96
N ILE A 306 -9.73 4.44 -5.41
CA ILE A 306 -10.97 4.14 -6.12
C ILE A 306 -11.36 5.24 -7.12
N LEU A 307 -11.20 6.51 -6.77
CA LEU A 307 -11.51 7.64 -7.64
C LEU A 307 -10.72 7.59 -8.96
N TRP A 308 -9.43 7.24 -8.94
CA TRP A 308 -8.62 7.07 -10.16
C TRP A 308 -8.92 5.77 -10.92
N VAL A 309 -9.51 4.77 -10.25
CA VAL A 309 -9.97 3.57 -10.96
C VAL A 309 -11.17 3.93 -11.82
N ALA A 310 -12.21 4.53 -11.23
CA ALA A 310 -13.45 4.85 -11.92
C ALA A 310 -13.38 6.11 -12.82
N ASN A 311 -12.42 7.00 -12.57
CA ASN A 311 -12.29 8.27 -13.29
C ASN A 311 -10.85 8.42 -13.82
N PRO A 312 -10.55 7.98 -15.05
CA PRO A 312 -9.20 8.11 -15.62
C PRO A 312 -8.73 9.57 -15.72
N ASP A 313 -9.65 10.52 -15.72
CA ASP A 313 -9.49 11.97 -15.81
C ASP A 313 -9.83 12.71 -14.50
N PHE A 314 -9.73 12.02 -13.37
CA PHE A 314 -10.10 12.51 -12.04
C PHE A 314 -9.62 13.94 -11.73
N MET A 315 -8.36 14.27 -12.04
CA MET A 315 -7.81 15.61 -11.81
C MET A 315 -8.58 16.69 -12.58
N LYS A 316 -8.85 16.47 -13.88
CA LYS A 316 -9.61 17.42 -14.73
C LYS A 316 -11.05 17.58 -14.25
N ARG A 317 -11.67 16.50 -13.78
CA ARG A 317 -13.01 16.55 -13.18
C ARG A 317 -13.02 17.42 -11.92
N LEU A 318 -12.02 17.27 -11.04
CA LEU A 318 -11.88 18.13 -9.88
C LEU A 318 -11.67 19.61 -10.27
N GLU A 319 -10.85 19.87 -11.28
CA GLU A 319 -10.55 21.23 -11.76
C GLU A 319 -11.81 21.94 -12.27
N LYS A 320 -12.63 21.23 -13.05
CA LYS A 320 -13.84 21.77 -13.67
C LYS A 320 -15.09 21.67 -12.79
N GLY A 321 -15.02 20.92 -11.69
CA GLY A 321 -16.17 20.66 -10.83
C GLY A 321 -17.19 19.69 -11.46
N GLU A 322 -16.72 18.79 -12.32
CA GLU A 322 -17.56 17.75 -12.94
C GLU A 322 -17.95 16.65 -11.94
N SER A 323 -19.01 15.92 -12.26
CA SER A 323 -19.39 14.73 -11.50
C SER A 323 -18.31 13.64 -11.56
N LEU A 324 -18.22 12.86 -10.48
CA LEU A 324 -17.33 11.72 -10.37
C LEU A 324 -18.13 10.43 -10.48
N GLU A 325 -17.58 9.45 -11.19
CA GLU A 325 -18.14 8.11 -11.19
C GLU A 325 -17.86 7.41 -9.88
N GLU A 326 -18.94 6.98 -9.24
CA GLU A 326 -18.95 6.30 -7.95
C GLU A 326 -19.12 4.78 -8.09
N ASN A 327 -18.98 4.24 -9.31
CA ASN A 327 -19.18 2.81 -9.55
C ASN A 327 -18.13 1.99 -8.79
N ASN A 328 -18.54 1.55 -7.59
CA ASN A 328 -17.74 0.82 -6.63
C ASN A 328 -17.90 -0.70 -6.77
N ASN A 329 -18.18 -1.21 -7.97
CA ASN A 329 -18.27 -2.65 -8.17
C ASN A 329 -16.90 -3.31 -7.89
N PHE A 330 -16.73 -3.82 -6.67
CA PHE A 330 -15.48 -4.39 -6.20
C PHE A 330 -14.99 -5.56 -7.07
N MET A 331 -15.89 -6.27 -7.75
CA MET A 331 -15.55 -7.38 -8.63
C MET A 331 -14.74 -6.92 -9.85
N THR A 332 -15.09 -5.78 -10.44
CA THR A 332 -14.34 -5.18 -11.57
C THR A 332 -13.19 -4.29 -11.08
N LEU A 333 -13.33 -3.67 -9.90
CA LEU A 333 -12.27 -2.83 -9.32
C LEU A 333 -11.00 -3.63 -8.96
N THR A 334 -11.09 -4.91 -8.63
CA THR A 334 -9.93 -5.71 -8.15
C THR A 334 -9.63 -6.94 -9.01
N GLY A 335 -10.27 -7.04 -10.18
CA GLY A 335 -10.04 -8.12 -11.15
C GLY A 335 -10.56 -9.48 -10.69
N TYR A 336 -11.60 -9.52 -9.85
CA TYR A 336 -12.26 -10.77 -9.41
C TYR A 336 -13.34 -11.25 -10.39
N GLY A 337 -13.59 -10.54 -11.50
CA GLY A 337 -14.61 -10.85 -12.50
C GLY A 337 -14.44 -12.17 -13.27
N GLY A 338 -13.37 -12.92 -13.02
CA GLY A 338 -13.05 -14.16 -13.72
C GLY A 338 -12.43 -13.93 -15.10
N LEU A 339 -11.83 -14.97 -15.66
CA LEU A 339 -11.20 -14.97 -16.99
C LEU A 339 -12.21 -14.86 -18.16
N GLU A 340 -13.51 -14.80 -17.86
CA GLU A 340 -14.59 -14.84 -18.85
C GLU A 340 -15.24 -13.47 -19.13
N SER A 341 -14.89 -12.42 -18.38
CA SER A 341 -15.31 -11.05 -18.69
C SER A 341 -14.32 -10.37 -19.64
N ASP A 342 -14.81 -9.54 -20.58
CA ASP A 342 -13.97 -8.61 -21.36
C ASP A 342 -12.95 -7.91 -20.44
N GLU A 343 -11.66 -8.18 -20.63
CA GLU A 343 -10.56 -7.68 -19.80
C GLU A 343 -10.54 -6.14 -19.72
N ARG A 344 -11.21 -5.47 -20.67
CA ARG A 344 -11.34 -4.01 -20.71
C ARG A 344 -12.40 -3.48 -19.73
N GLN A 345 -13.38 -4.31 -19.36
CA GLN A 345 -14.54 -3.92 -18.54
C GLN A 345 -14.14 -3.53 -17.11
N GLY A 346 -14.42 -2.29 -16.72
CA GLY A 346 -14.02 -1.75 -15.42
C GLY A 346 -12.50 -1.61 -15.26
N TYR A 347 -11.74 -1.63 -16.36
CA TYR A 347 -10.30 -1.42 -16.37
C TYR A 347 -9.93 -0.18 -17.19
N VAL A 348 -10.08 -0.25 -18.52
CA VAL A 348 -9.76 0.82 -19.48
C VAL A 348 -10.98 1.44 -20.14
N ASN A 349 -12.20 0.95 -19.86
CA ASN A 349 -13.43 1.40 -20.53
C ASN A 349 -14.30 2.36 -19.69
N TYR A 350 -13.77 2.92 -18.60
CA TYR A 350 -14.45 4.02 -17.90
C TYR A 350 -14.53 5.25 -18.81
N PRO A 351 -15.68 5.92 -18.91
CA PRO A 351 -15.85 7.07 -19.79
C PRO A 351 -14.97 8.24 -19.32
N ALA A 352 -14.19 8.82 -20.23
CA ALA A 352 -13.60 10.14 -20.02
C ALA A 352 -14.71 11.21 -20.16
N ALA A 353 -14.68 12.25 -19.34
CA ALA A 353 -15.58 13.39 -19.53
C ALA A 353 -15.19 14.15 -20.80
N MET A 354 -16.21 14.66 -21.51
CA MET A 354 -16.00 15.63 -22.58
C MET A 354 -15.87 17.02 -21.96
N PHE A 355 -14.91 17.80 -22.46
CA PHE A 355 -14.31 18.91 -21.74
C PHE A 355 -14.19 20.17 -22.58
#